data_AF-A0A7C7C8P6-F1
#
_entry.id   AF-A0A7C7C8P6-F1
#
_cell.length_a   1.000
_cell.length_b   1.000
_cell.length_c   1.000
_cell.angle_alpha   90.00
_cell.angle_beta   90.00
_cell.angle_gamma   90.00
#
_symmetry.space_group_name_H-M   'P 1'
#
loop_
_entity.id
_entity.type
_entity.pdbx_description
1 polymer ?
#
loop_
_entity_poly.entity_id
_entity_poly.type
_entity_poly.pdbx_seq_one_letter_code
_entity_poly.pdbx_strand_id
1 'polypeptide(L)'
;MQGINQTNLIELNKSILELSSKIEIMVNSLEGVSDRVDGVADDISKIKEAVYNPDTGLYARLAAQDARIATLEQWKAISTRLSWVVVSVVTGLVIQQAWRAMFLVQ
;
A
#
# COMPACT_ATOMS: atom_id res chain seq x y z
N MET A 1 61.21 -43.76 1.84
CA MET A 1 60.49 -42.66 2.50
C MET A 1 60.14 -41.47 1.57
N GLN A 2 60.65 -41.39 0.33
CA GLN A 2 60.34 -40.26 -0.59
C GLN A 2 58.95 -40.33 -1.27
N GLY A 3 58.34 -41.51 -1.41
CA GLY A 3 57.03 -41.67 -2.07
C GLY A 3 55.85 -41.05 -1.30
N ILE A 4 55.88 -41.05 0.04
CA ILE A 4 54.78 -40.55 0.87
C ILE A 4 54.63 -39.01 0.73
N ASN A 5 55.74 -38.30 0.55
CA ASN A 5 55.72 -36.84 0.40
C ASN A 5 55.19 -36.41 -0.99
N GLN A 6 55.48 -37.20 -2.02
CA GLN A 6 54.96 -36.98 -3.38
C GLN A 6 53.45 -37.25 -3.47
N THR A 7 52.95 -38.29 -2.82
CA THR A 7 51.50 -38.58 -2.79
C THR A 7 50.72 -37.45 -2.12
N ASN A 8 51.20 -36.95 -0.97
CA ASN A 8 50.57 -35.83 -0.27
C ASN A 8 50.58 -34.55 -1.10
N LEU A 9 51.67 -34.28 -1.85
CA LEU A 9 51.75 -33.13 -2.75
C LEU A 9 50.76 -33.22 -3.92
N ILE A 10 50.57 -34.42 -4.48
CA ILE A 10 49.60 -34.66 -5.55
C ILE A 10 48.17 -34.47 -5.03
N GLU A 11 47.87 -34.99 -3.84
CA GLU A 11 46.57 -34.83 -3.20
C GLU A 11 46.27 -33.36 -2.86
N LEU A 12 47.26 -32.63 -2.34
CA LEU A 12 47.16 -31.20 -2.08
C LEU A 12 46.90 -30.40 -3.36
N ASN A 13 47.62 -30.68 -4.44
CA ASN A 13 47.38 -30.04 -5.75
C ASN A 13 45.98 -30.34 -6.28
N LYS A 14 45.49 -31.57 -6.09
CA LYS A 14 44.13 -31.94 -6.48
C LYS A 14 43.09 -31.15 -5.68
N SER A 15 43.26 -31.02 -4.37
CA SER A 15 42.37 -30.22 -3.52
C SER A 15 42.41 -28.74 -3.89
N ILE A 16 43.58 -28.18 -4.22
CA ILE A 16 43.71 -26.78 -4.69
C ILE A 16 42.99 -26.58 -6.02
N LEU A 17 43.13 -27.50 -6.97
CA LEU A 17 42.41 -27.47 -8.24
C LEU A 17 40.89 -27.52 -8.04
N GLU A 18 40.42 -28.42 -7.17
CA GLU A 18 39.00 -28.56 -6.88
C GLU A 18 38.43 -27.31 -6.19
N LEU A 19 39.17 -26.72 -5.25
CA LEU A 19 38.83 -25.44 -4.63
C LEU A 19 38.79 -24.31 -5.65
N SER A 20 39.76 -24.24 -6.55
CA SER A 20 39.81 -23.21 -7.59
C SER A 20 38.57 -23.29 -8.50
N SER A 21 38.19 -24.50 -8.91
CA SER A 21 36.97 -24.72 -9.69
C SER A 21 35.70 -24.33 -8.93
N LYS A 22 35.60 -24.68 -7.64
CA LYS A 22 34.45 -24.27 -6.80
C LYS A 22 34.37 -22.75 -6.62
N ILE A 23 35.52 -22.07 -6.49
CA ILE A 23 35.58 -20.61 -6.40
C ILE A 23 35.09 -19.98 -7.71
N GLU A 24 35.52 -20.49 -8.87
CA GLU A 24 35.07 -19.98 -10.17
C GLU A 24 33.55 -20.11 -10.36
N ILE A 25 32.99 -21.28 -10.01
CA ILE A 25 31.53 -21.49 -10.03
C ILE A 25 30.81 -20.51 -9.08
N MET A 26 31.38 -20.28 -7.91
CA MET A 26 30.83 -19.36 -6.93
C MET A 26 30.85 -17.92 -7.44
N VAL A 27 31.93 -17.48 -8.07
CA VAL A 27 32.03 -16.15 -8.69
C VAL A 27 30.95 -15.98 -9.76
N ASN A 28 30.82 -16.94 -10.68
CA ASN A 28 29.78 -16.91 -11.71
C ASN A 28 28.35 -16.88 -11.12
N SER A 29 28.14 -17.60 -10.01
CA SER A 29 26.86 -17.58 -9.30
C SER A 29 26.59 -16.23 -8.64
N LEU A 30 27.63 -15.57 -8.13
CA LEU A 30 27.55 -14.27 -7.48
C LEU A 30 27.21 -13.17 -8.50
N GLU A 31 27.82 -13.22 -9.69
CA GLU A 31 27.48 -12.33 -10.81
C GLU A 31 26.00 -12.47 -11.18
N GLY A 32 25.50 -13.70 -11.33
CA GLY A 32 24.08 -13.93 -11.60
C GLY A 32 23.13 -13.48 -10.49
N VAL A 33 23.59 -13.39 -9.23
CA VAL A 33 22.82 -12.79 -8.13
C VAL A 33 22.85 -11.27 -8.21
N SER A 34 24.01 -10.68 -8.53
CA SER A 34 24.16 -9.23 -8.70
C SER A 34 23.18 -8.70 -9.74
N ASP A 35 23.13 -9.31 -10.92
CA ASP A 35 22.24 -8.91 -12.00
C ASP A 35 20.76 -8.94 -11.58
N ARG A 36 20.38 -9.93 -10.77
CA ARG A 36 19.01 -10.04 -10.23
C ARG A 36 18.71 -8.96 -9.21
N VAL A 37 19.67 -8.63 -8.34
CA VAL A 37 19.52 -7.57 -7.34
C VAL A 37 19.35 -6.23 -8.02
N ASP A 38 20.11 -5.96 -9.09
CA ASP A 38 19.96 -4.74 -9.88
C ASP A 38 18.57 -4.66 -10.55
N GLY A 39 18.08 -5.78 -11.09
CA GLY A 39 16.72 -5.86 -11.62
C GLY A 39 15.64 -5.62 -10.55
N VAL A 40 15.82 -6.18 -9.35
CA VAL A 40 14.91 -5.96 -8.21
C VAL A 40 14.94 -4.50 -7.76
N ALA A 41 16.10 -3.85 -7.76
CA ALA A 41 16.22 -2.44 -7.41
C ALA A 41 15.42 -1.54 -8.38
N ASP A 42 15.48 -1.84 -9.68
CA ASP A 42 14.68 -1.14 -10.70
C ASP A 42 13.17 -1.35 -10.48
N ASP A 43 12.75 -2.59 -10.22
CA ASP A 43 11.34 -2.89 -9.96
C ASP A 43 10.81 -2.22 -8.68
N ILE A 44 11.62 -2.17 -7.62
CA ILE A 44 11.28 -1.43 -6.40
C ILE A 44 11.14 0.08 -6.70
N SER A 45 11.98 0.63 -7.58
CA SER A 45 11.88 2.03 -8.01
C SER A 45 10.54 2.31 -8.68
N LYS A 46 10.11 1.44 -9.62
CA LYS A 46 8.80 1.55 -10.28
C LYS A 46 7.64 1.44 -9.31
N ILE A 47 7.71 0.53 -8.33
CA ILE A 47 6.70 0.40 -7.28
C ILE A 47 6.64 1.68 -6.45
N LYS A 48 7.79 2.23 -6.07
CA LYS A 48 7.85 3.49 -5.30
C LYS A 48 7.22 4.63 -6.08
N GLU A 49 7.47 4.73 -7.37
CA GLU A 49 6.82 5.73 -8.22
C GLU A 49 5.29 5.53 -8.26
N ALA A 50 4.81 4.32 -8.55
CA ALA A 50 3.37 4.04 -8.58
C ALA A 50 2.66 4.30 -7.23
N VAL A 51 3.39 4.21 -6.11
CA VAL A 51 2.84 4.43 -4.76
C VAL A 51 2.92 5.90 -4.35
N TYR A 52 4.08 6.53 -4.53
CA TYR A 52 4.42 7.84 -3.97
C TYR A 52 4.42 8.98 -4.98
N ASN A 53 4.14 8.73 -6.27
CA ASN A 53 4.00 9.81 -7.25
C ASN A 53 2.92 10.79 -6.74
N PRO A 54 3.26 12.08 -6.57
CA PRO A 54 2.37 13.06 -5.95
C PRO A 54 1.09 13.33 -6.76
N ASP A 55 1.11 13.09 -8.07
CA ASP A 55 -0.01 13.39 -8.95
C ASP A 55 -0.88 12.16 -9.24
N THR A 56 -0.24 11.02 -9.50
CA THR A 56 -0.92 9.79 -9.97
C THR A 56 -0.79 8.60 -9.03
N GLY A 57 0.04 8.72 -7.99
CA GLY A 57 0.32 7.66 -7.06
C GLY A 57 -0.90 7.26 -6.23
N LEU A 58 -0.84 6.06 -5.66
CA LEU A 58 -1.88 5.53 -4.79
C LEU A 58 -2.24 6.48 -3.64
N TYR A 59 -1.25 7.11 -3.00
CA TYR A 59 -1.50 8.05 -1.90
C TYR A 59 -2.20 9.34 -2.36
N ALA A 60 -1.88 9.86 -3.55
CA ALA A 60 -2.57 11.02 -4.11
C ALA A 60 -4.06 10.74 -4.32
N ARG A 61 -4.38 9.54 -4.83
CA ARG A 61 -5.75 9.08 -5.03
C ARG A 61 -6.50 8.87 -3.71
N LEU A 62 -5.81 8.35 -2.70
CA LEU A 62 -6.40 8.19 -1.37
C LEU A 62 -6.75 9.55 -0.75
N ALA A 63 -5.84 10.52 -0.80
CA ALA A 63 -6.10 11.89 -0.35
C ALA A 63 -7.28 12.53 -1.09
N ALA A 64 -7.38 12.31 -2.40
CA ALA A 64 -8.52 12.79 -3.19
C ALA A 64 -9.84 12.13 -2.76
N GLN A 65 -9.83 10.85 -2.40
CA GLN A 65 -11.02 10.17 -1.86
C GLN A 65 -11.39 10.70 -0.47
N ASP A 66 -10.42 10.93 0.42
CA ASP A 66 -10.67 11.49 1.75
C ASP A 66 -11.32 12.88 1.68
N ALA A 67 -10.87 13.72 0.76
CA ALA A 67 -11.50 15.02 0.49
C ALA A 67 -12.98 14.88 0.04
N ARG A 68 -13.29 13.87 -0.78
CA ARG A 68 -14.67 13.58 -1.21
C ARG A 68 -15.51 13.04 -0.05
N ILE A 69 -14.95 12.19 0.81
CA ILE A 69 -15.65 11.69 1.99
C ILE A 69 -16.01 12.86 2.93
N ALA A 70 -15.05 13.76 3.20
CA ALA A 70 -15.28 14.92 4.04
C ALA A 70 -16.43 15.81 3.51
N THR A 71 -16.49 16.04 2.20
CA THR A 71 -17.59 16.82 1.60
C THR A 71 -18.93 16.08 1.69
N LEU A 72 -18.95 14.76 1.50
CA LEU A 72 -20.16 13.95 1.66
C LEU A 72 -20.68 13.94 3.11
N GLU A 73 -19.79 13.88 4.09
CA GLU A 73 -20.16 13.95 5.51
C GLU A 73 -20.80 15.29 5.86
N GLN A 74 -20.24 16.40 5.35
CA GLN A 74 -20.83 17.73 5.52
C GLN A 74 -22.22 17.82 4.89
N TRP A 75 -22.38 17.32 3.65
CA TRP A 75 -23.69 17.27 2.98
C TRP A 75 -24.71 16.46 3.77
N LYS A 76 -24.30 15.30 4.30
CA LYS A 76 -25.15 14.47 5.15
C LYS A 76 -25.58 15.23 6.41
N ALA A 77 -24.66 15.89 7.09
CA ALA A 77 -24.96 16.68 8.30
C ALA A 77 -25.97 17.81 8.02
N ILE A 78 -25.78 18.55 6.92
CA ILE A 78 -26.70 19.61 6.49
C ILE A 78 -28.08 19.03 6.16
N SER A 79 -28.12 17.93 5.40
CA SER A 79 -29.36 17.25 5.00
C SER A 79 -30.15 16.73 6.20
N THR A 80 -29.47 16.14 7.20
CA THR A 80 -30.12 15.70 8.45
C THR A 80 -30.70 16.87 9.21
N ARG A 81 -29.97 17.99 9.33
CA ARG A 81 -30.48 19.19 9.99
C ARG A 81 -31.70 19.77 9.25
N LEU A 82 -31.65 19.82 7.92
CA LEU A 82 -32.76 20.30 7.10
C LEU A 82 -34.00 19.39 7.24
N SER A 83 -33.80 18.07 7.25
CA SER A 83 -34.87 17.11 7.49
C SER A 83 -35.58 17.36 8.82
N TRP A 84 -34.85 17.61 9.89
CA TRP A 84 -35.43 17.94 11.19
C TRP A 84 -36.20 19.25 11.19
N VAL A 85 -35.71 20.27 10.49
CA VAL A 85 -36.45 21.53 10.33
C VAL A 85 -37.78 21.29 9.63
N VAL A 86 -37.78 20.55 8.51
CA VAL A 86 -39.01 20.22 7.78
C VAL A 86 -39.99 19.45 8.66
N VAL A 87 -39.53 18.42 9.36
CA VAL A 87 -40.37 17.63 10.28
C VAL A 87 -40.96 18.50 11.38
N SER A 88 -40.16 19.40 11.96
CA SER A 88 -40.62 20.32 13.01
C SER A 88 -41.68 21.30 12.52
N VAL A 89 -41.53 21.85 11.31
CA VAL A 89 -42.50 22.76 10.68
C VAL A 89 -43.81 22.03 10.41
N VAL A 90 -43.75 20.84 9.82
CA VAL A 90 -44.94 20.02 9.55
C VAL A 90 -45.68 19.72 10.86
N THR A 91 -44.95 19.33 11.89
CA THR A 91 -45.53 19.02 13.21
C THR A 91 -46.18 20.26 13.83
N GLY A 92 -45.52 21.41 13.77
CA GLY A 92 -46.06 22.68 14.28
C GLY A 92 -47.35 23.09 13.56
N LEU A 93 -47.40 22.95 12.24
CA LEU A 93 -48.61 23.23 11.45
C LEU A 93 -49.75 22.28 11.82
N VAL A 94 -49.47 20.99 12.01
CA VAL A 94 -50.50 20.01 12.44
C VAL A 94 -51.09 20.40 13.79
N ILE A 95 -50.25 20.79 14.76
CA ILE A 95 -50.70 21.25 16.08
C ILE A 95 -51.53 22.53 15.95
N GLN A 96 -51.08 23.50 15.15
CA GLN A 96 -51.82 24.75 14.94
C GLN A 96 -53.21 24.51 14.33
N GLN A 97 -53.30 23.62 13.34
CA GLN A 97 -54.57 23.25 12.71
C GLN A 97 -55.49 22.53 13.71
N ALA A 98 -54.96 21.62 14.52
CA ALA A 98 -55.72 20.94 15.56
C ALA A 98 -56.25 21.92 16.64
N TRP A 99 -55.41 22.87 17.07
CA TRP A 99 -55.81 23.90 18.04
C TRP A 99 -56.94 24.78 17.51
N ARG A 100 -56.84 25.23 16.25
CA ARG A 100 -57.91 26.01 15.61
C ARG A 100 -59.21 25.21 15.48
N ALA A 101 -59.15 23.93 15.10
CA ALA A 101 -60.32 23.09 15.00
C ALA A 101 -61.01 22.89 16.36
N MET A 102 -60.24 22.81 17.45
CA MET A 102 -60.77 22.57 18.80
C MET A 102 -61.33 23.84 19.46
N PHE A 103 -60.68 25.00 19.32
CA PHE A 103 -61.01 26.21 20.10
C PHE A 103 -61.61 27.37 19.30
N LEU A 104 -61.60 27.31 17.97
CA LEU A 104 -62.09 28.39 17.08
C LEU A 104 -63.36 28.00 16.29
N VAL A 105 -63.85 26.77 16.46
CA VAL A 105 -65.06 26.19 15.83
C VAL A 105 -66.15 25.88 16.88
N GLN A 106 -66.24 26.71 17.92
CA GLN A 106 -67.45 26.89 18.75
C GLN A 106 -67.88 28.36 18.67
#